data_AF-A0A2G6KT27-F1
#
_entry.id   AF-A0A2G6KT27-F1
#
_cell.length_a   1.000
_cell.length_b   1.000
_cell.length_c   1.000
_cell.angle_alpha   90.00
_cell.angle_beta   90.00
_cell.angle_gamma   90.00
#
_symmetry.space_group_name_H-M   'P 1'
#
loop_
_entity.id
_entity.type
_entity.pdbx_description
1 polymer ?
#
loop_
_entity_poly.entity_id
_entity_poly.type
_entity_poly.pdbx_seq_one_letter_code
_entity_poly.pdbx_strand_id
1 'polypeptide(L)'
;MRLTEKQFEQLKEHGKLQGHDESQTVRQKLGMLPFPDDAFTVRDTPHSKALHYLLKKPSDYQSQAEHWHQCYLFHYFEMYHPDVYEYLYATPNAGARGKVERGRLLSAGLKAGFPDISLDLPMNGYHGLRCELKRPDRRAVVSDKQNHWISLLNKKGYFAFIAYGYEDGINQIKAYCSL
;
A
#
# COMPACT_ATOMS: atom_id res chain seq x y z
N MET A 1 9.52 41.28 11.47
CA MET A 1 8.57 42.29 11.98
C MET A 1 7.25 41.57 12.28
N ARG A 2 6.80 41.51 13.54
CA ARG A 2 5.57 40.80 13.94
C ARG A 2 4.35 41.68 13.68
N LEU A 3 3.28 41.09 13.15
CA LEU A 3 2.02 41.78 12.85
C LEU A 3 1.33 42.23 14.15
N THR A 4 0.62 43.35 14.09
CA THR A 4 -0.15 43.90 15.21
C THR A 4 -1.48 43.16 15.38
N GLU A 5 -2.06 43.17 16.58
CA GLU A 5 -3.33 42.46 16.89
C GLU A 5 -4.49 42.89 15.98
N LYS A 6 -4.55 44.17 15.60
CA LYS A 6 -5.54 44.67 14.63
C LYS A 6 -5.36 44.11 13.21
N GLN A 7 -4.13 43.87 12.79
CA GLN A 7 -3.84 43.24 11.50
C GLN A 7 -4.14 41.73 11.52
N PHE A 8 -4.03 41.09 12.69
CA PHE A 8 -4.41 39.70 12.90
C PHE A 8 -5.93 39.50 12.87
N GLU A 9 -6.70 40.42 13.46
CA GLU A 9 -8.18 40.38 13.42
C GLU A 9 -8.74 40.66 12.02
N GLN A 10 -8.15 41.59 11.25
CA GLN A 10 -8.59 41.82 9.85
C GLN A 10 -8.34 40.62 8.93
N LEU A 11 -7.33 39.79 9.21
CA LEU A 11 -7.08 38.53 8.50
C LEU A 11 -8.14 37.46 8.83
N LYS A 12 -8.70 37.47 10.05
CA LYS A 12 -9.80 36.56 10.44
C LYS A 12 -11.13 36.94 9.79
N GLU A 13 -11.41 38.23 9.60
CA GLU A 13 -12.68 38.68 9.01
C GLU A 13 -12.75 38.48 7.49
N HIS A 14 -11.63 38.56 6.77
CA HIS A 14 -11.61 38.42 5.30
C HIS A 14 -11.19 37.02 4.80
N GLY A 15 -10.66 36.17 5.68
CA GLY A 15 -10.37 34.77 5.40
C GLY A 15 -11.36 33.86 6.11
N LYS A 16 -12.50 33.55 5.47
CA LYS A 16 -13.27 32.35 5.84
C LYS A 16 -12.43 31.10 5.48
N LEU A 17 -11.44 30.80 6.29
CA LEU A 17 -11.05 29.42 6.53
C LEU A 17 -12.00 28.94 7.62
N GLN A 18 -13.14 28.39 7.19
CA GLN A 18 -13.90 27.51 8.05
C GLN A 18 -12.94 26.40 8.48
N GLY A 19 -12.58 26.40 9.76
CA GLY A 19 -11.96 25.26 10.41
C GLY A 19 -12.91 24.10 10.28
N HIS A 20 -12.72 23.29 9.24
CA HIS A 20 -13.18 21.91 9.29
C HIS A 20 -12.37 21.25 10.40
N ASP A 21 -13.07 20.74 11.40
CA ASP A 21 -12.52 19.83 12.39
C ASP A 21 -11.92 18.62 11.66
N GLU A 22 -10.62 18.70 11.36
CA GLU A 22 -9.86 17.66 10.66
C GLU A 22 -9.91 16.35 11.48
N SER A 23 -10.06 16.43 12.79
CA SER A 23 -10.12 15.25 13.66
C SER A 23 -11.47 14.53 13.61
N GLN A 24 -12.60 15.27 13.56
CA GLN A 24 -13.93 14.67 13.37
C GLN A 24 -14.15 14.14 11.95
N THR A 25 -13.65 14.84 10.93
CA THR A 25 -13.79 14.40 9.53
C THR A 25 -12.91 13.19 9.20
N VAL A 26 -11.72 13.07 9.81
CA VAL A 26 -10.90 11.86 9.66
C VAL A 26 -11.62 10.67 10.28
N ARG A 27 -12.09 10.71 11.54
CA ARG A 27 -12.84 9.58 12.14
C ARG A 27 -14.09 9.17 11.35
N GLN A 28 -14.84 10.12 10.80
CA GLN A 28 -15.98 9.83 9.94
C GLN A 28 -15.56 9.17 8.61
N LYS A 29 -14.48 9.65 7.98
CA LYS A 29 -13.89 9.04 6.79
C LYS A 29 -13.32 7.64 7.08
N LEU A 30 -12.72 7.43 8.24
CA LEU A 30 -12.23 6.14 8.71
C LEU A 30 -13.37 5.15 8.90
N GLY A 31 -14.49 5.57 9.49
CA GLY A 31 -15.69 4.72 9.60
C GLY A 31 -16.27 4.27 8.26
N MET A 32 -15.93 4.94 7.15
CA MET A 32 -16.32 4.54 5.79
C MET A 32 -15.23 3.73 5.05
N LEU A 33 -13.98 3.79 5.51
CA LEU A 33 -12.85 3.13 4.88
C LEU A 33 -12.53 1.83 5.63
N PRO A 34 -12.24 0.72 4.94
CA PRO A 34 -12.07 -0.58 5.59
C PRO A 34 -10.67 -0.76 6.20
N PHE A 35 -10.14 0.28 6.88
CA PHE A 35 -8.81 0.27 7.49
C PHE A 35 -8.92 0.48 9.01
N PRO A 36 -8.06 -0.17 9.80
CA PRO A 36 -8.01 0.04 11.25
C PRO A 36 -7.48 1.44 11.60
N ASP A 37 -7.71 1.85 12.85
CA ASP A 37 -7.32 3.17 13.35
C ASP A 37 -5.80 3.45 13.21
N ASP A 38 -4.98 2.41 13.36
CA ASP A 38 -3.53 2.51 13.28
C ASP A 38 -3.01 2.70 11.85
N ALA A 39 -3.83 2.48 10.82
CA ALA A 39 -3.47 2.72 9.42
C ALA A 39 -3.08 4.16 9.11
N PHE A 40 -3.44 5.10 9.97
CA PHE A 40 -3.14 6.52 9.79
C PHE A 40 -2.30 7.07 10.93
N THR A 41 -1.57 6.20 11.63
CA THR A 41 -0.53 6.59 12.56
C THR A 41 0.53 7.40 11.81
N VAL A 42 0.76 8.63 12.27
CA VAL A 42 1.73 9.53 11.64
C VAL A 42 3.15 9.02 11.91
N ARG A 43 3.90 8.74 10.85
CA ARG A 43 5.31 8.33 10.90
C ARG A 43 6.08 9.01 9.78
N ASP A 44 7.39 9.19 9.94
CA ASP A 44 8.25 9.70 8.87
C ASP A 44 8.65 8.59 7.88
N THR A 45 7.66 7.96 7.26
CA THR A 45 7.87 6.88 6.28
C THR A 45 7.11 7.13 4.99
N PRO A 46 7.55 6.57 3.85
CA PRO A 46 6.83 6.70 2.58
C PRO A 46 5.39 6.20 2.66
N HIS A 47 5.14 5.13 3.42
CA HIS A 47 3.81 4.50 3.54
C HIS A 47 2.84 5.36 4.34
N SER A 48 3.27 5.90 5.48
CA SER A 48 2.45 6.85 6.26
C SER A 48 2.14 8.10 5.44
N LYS A 49 3.14 8.67 4.75
CA LYS A 49 2.94 9.82 3.83
C LYS A 49 1.94 9.50 2.71
N ALA A 50 2.03 8.31 2.11
CA ALA A 50 1.12 7.86 1.07
C ALA A 50 -0.32 7.70 1.59
N LEU A 51 -0.52 7.05 2.74
CA LEU A 51 -1.84 6.88 3.35
C LEU A 51 -2.49 8.22 3.70
N HIS A 52 -1.72 9.16 4.25
CA HIS A 52 -2.20 10.53 4.50
C HIS A 52 -2.52 11.31 3.23
N TYR A 53 -1.76 11.11 2.15
CA TYR A 53 -2.07 11.69 0.85
C TYR A 53 -3.39 11.13 0.29
N LEU A 54 -3.58 9.81 0.38
CA LEU A 54 -4.78 9.11 -0.06
C LEU A 54 -6.03 9.55 0.73
N LEU A 55 -5.91 9.80 2.05
CA LEU A 55 -6.98 10.36 2.89
C LEU A 55 -7.50 11.73 2.44
N LYS A 56 -6.75 12.47 1.63
CA LYS A 56 -7.23 13.75 1.07
C LYS A 56 -8.35 13.54 0.04
N LYS A 57 -8.43 12.36 -0.59
CA LYS A 57 -9.46 11.99 -1.58
C LYS A 57 -9.97 10.55 -1.33
N PRO A 58 -10.70 10.31 -0.23
CA PRO A 58 -11.18 8.97 0.13
C PRO A 58 -12.19 8.40 -0.87
N SER A 59 -12.86 9.26 -1.65
CA SER A 59 -13.74 8.85 -2.75
C SER A 59 -13.06 7.98 -3.81
N ASP A 60 -11.74 8.10 -3.95
CA ASP A 60 -10.96 7.36 -4.95
C ASP A 60 -10.62 5.94 -4.47
N TYR A 61 -11.01 5.55 -3.25
CA TYR A 61 -10.75 4.22 -2.72
C TYR A 61 -11.24 3.12 -3.67
N GLN A 62 -12.43 3.26 -4.26
CA GLN A 62 -13.00 2.22 -5.13
C GLN A 62 -12.16 1.96 -6.39
N SER A 63 -11.51 2.99 -6.94
CA SER A 63 -10.64 2.86 -8.11
C SER A 63 -9.20 2.48 -7.73
N GLN A 64 -8.76 2.84 -6.52
CA GLN A 64 -7.37 2.67 -6.06
C GLN A 64 -7.21 1.65 -4.92
N ALA A 65 -8.20 0.82 -4.63
CA ALA A 65 -8.22 -0.05 -3.45
C ALA A 65 -6.93 -0.86 -3.28
N GLU A 66 -6.44 -1.51 -4.34
CA GLU A 66 -5.20 -2.29 -4.29
C GLU A 66 -3.99 -1.47 -3.81
N HIS A 67 -3.87 -0.23 -4.26
CA HIS A 67 -2.82 0.69 -3.82
C HIS A 67 -2.97 1.07 -2.34
N TRP A 68 -4.18 1.38 -1.88
CA TRP A 68 -4.44 1.66 -0.46
C TRP A 68 -4.07 0.46 0.42
N HIS A 69 -4.52 -0.74 0.03
CA HIS A 69 -4.24 -1.98 0.75
C HIS A 69 -2.74 -2.32 0.76
N GLN A 70 -2.03 -2.10 -0.36
CA GLN A 70 -0.59 -2.29 -0.41
C GLN A 70 0.14 -1.31 0.51
N CYS A 71 -0.17 -0.01 0.44
CA CYS A 71 0.43 1.00 1.32
C CYS A 71 0.24 0.66 2.80
N TYR A 72 -0.96 0.22 3.18
CA TYR A 72 -1.20 -0.17 4.57
C TYR A 72 -0.47 -1.46 4.97
N LEU A 73 -0.40 -2.47 4.09
CA LEU A 73 0.39 -3.68 4.36
C LEU A 73 1.85 -3.33 4.67
N PHE A 74 2.49 -2.48 3.87
CA PHE A 74 3.86 -2.05 4.15
C PHE A 74 3.98 -1.20 5.42
N HIS A 75 3.00 -0.32 5.69
CA HIS A 75 2.96 0.45 6.93
C HIS A 75 2.86 -0.46 8.16
N TYR A 76 2.04 -1.51 8.10
CA TYR A 76 1.88 -2.49 9.17
C TYR A 76 3.20 -3.20 9.48
N PHE A 77 3.88 -3.76 8.48
CA PHE A 77 5.17 -4.44 8.69
C PHE A 77 6.25 -3.47 9.19
N GLU A 78 6.28 -2.24 8.69
CA GLU A 78 7.21 -1.22 9.19
C GLU A 78 6.98 -0.89 10.66
N MET A 79 5.71 -0.85 11.12
CA MET A 79 5.38 -0.54 12.51
C MET A 79 5.62 -1.70 13.47
N TYR A 80 5.19 -2.90 13.10
CA TYR A 80 5.06 -4.03 14.03
C TYR A 80 6.13 -5.10 13.85
N HIS A 81 6.76 -5.17 12.68
CA HIS A 81 7.73 -6.21 12.32
C HIS A 81 8.89 -5.61 11.50
N PRO A 82 9.64 -4.64 12.05
CA PRO A 82 10.69 -3.94 11.32
C PRO A 82 11.80 -4.89 10.81
N ASP A 83 12.02 -6.00 11.50
CA ASP A 83 12.92 -7.10 11.12
C ASP A 83 12.47 -7.82 9.85
N VAL A 84 11.16 -8.01 9.65
CA VAL A 84 10.60 -8.54 8.39
C VAL A 84 10.57 -7.46 7.31
N TYR A 85 10.21 -6.23 7.68
CA TYR A 85 10.11 -5.09 6.76
C TYR A 85 11.42 -4.80 6.03
N GLU A 86 12.57 -5.01 6.69
CA GLU A 86 13.91 -4.84 6.08
C GLU A 86 14.08 -5.63 4.76
N TYR A 87 13.41 -6.78 4.63
CA TYR A 87 13.50 -7.67 3.46
C TYR A 87 12.25 -7.59 2.56
N LEU A 88 11.23 -6.82 2.95
CA LEU A 88 9.95 -6.71 2.24
C LEU A 88 9.96 -5.52 1.29
N TYR A 89 9.70 -5.74 0.01
CA TYR A 89 9.69 -4.68 -1.00
C TYR A 89 8.66 -4.91 -2.09
N ALA A 90 8.24 -3.81 -2.72
CA ALA A 90 7.36 -3.84 -3.88
C ALA A 90 8.17 -4.08 -5.16
N THR A 91 7.66 -4.92 -6.05
CA THR A 91 8.17 -5.14 -7.39
C THR A 91 7.25 -4.43 -8.39
N PRO A 92 7.58 -3.19 -8.82
CA PRO A 92 6.67 -2.35 -9.59
C PRO A 92 6.59 -2.78 -11.07
N ASN A 93 5.84 -3.86 -11.33
CA ASN A 93 5.74 -4.49 -12.65
C ASN A 93 4.57 -4.00 -13.50
N ALA A 94 3.56 -3.34 -12.92
CA ALA A 94 2.26 -3.10 -13.56
C ALA A 94 1.80 -1.62 -13.58
N GLY A 95 2.73 -0.67 -13.68
CA GLY A 95 2.35 0.74 -13.84
C GLY A 95 1.73 1.04 -15.22
N ALA A 96 0.72 1.91 -15.28
CA ALA A 96 0.24 2.53 -16.50
C ALA A 96 1.35 3.42 -17.09
N ARG A 97 2.19 2.82 -17.94
CA ARG A 97 3.34 3.48 -18.57
C ARG A 97 3.05 3.68 -20.05
N GLY A 98 3.58 4.76 -20.62
CA GLY A 98 3.55 4.97 -22.06
C GLY A 98 4.23 3.84 -22.82
N LYS A 99 3.90 3.64 -24.10
CA LYS A 99 4.43 2.54 -24.93
C LYS A 99 5.97 2.48 -24.93
N VAL A 100 6.62 3.64 -25.03
CA VAL A 100 8.09 3.77 -25.04
C VAL A 100 8.68 3.25 -23.73
N GLU A 101 8.17 3.72 -22.60
CA GLU A 101 8.66 3.32 -21.29
C GLU A 101 8.47 1.82 -21.05
N ARG A 102 7.29 1.29 -21.40
CA ARG A 102 7.03 -0.15 -21.35
C ARG A 102 8.05 -0.95 -22.18
N GLY A 103 8.42 -0.46 -23.36
CA GLY A 103 9.46 -1.07 -24.20
C GLY A 103 10.82 -1.12 -23.52
N ARG A 104 11.26 -0.01 -22.90
CA ARG A 104 12.53 0.06 -22.15
C ARG A 104 12.57 -0.91 -20.98
N LEU A 105 11.46 -1.04 -20.27
CA LEU A 105 11.38 -1.94 -19.11
C LEU A 105 11.38 -3.41 -19.53
N LEU A 106 10.67 -3.75 -20.60
CA LEU A 106 10.72 -5.10 -21.18
C LEU A 106 12.15 -5.45 -21.61
N SER A 107 12.88 -4.51 -22.24
CA SER A 107 14.29 -4.72 -22.59
C SER A 107 15.20 -4.81 -21.36
N ALA A 108 14.81 -4.20 -20.25
CA ALA A 108 15.50 -4.28 -18.96
C ALA A 108 15.07 -5.51 -18.12
N GLY A 109 14.22 -6.40 -18.65
CA GLY A 109 13.87 -7.67 -18.01
C GLY A 109 12.51 -7.72 -17.31
N LEU A 110 11.66 -6.69 -17.46
CA LEU A 110 10.30 -6.68 -16.93
C LEU A 110 9.54 -7.95 -17.30
N LYS A 111 8.95 -8.62 -16.30
CA LYS A 111 8.13 -9.80 -16.48
C LYS A 111 6.66 -9.47 -16.24
N ALA A 112 5.84 -9.62 -17.27
CA ALA A 112 4.41 -9.40 -17.16
C ALA A 112 3.78 -10.40 -16.17
N GLY A 113 2.99 -9.88 -15.23
CA GLY A 113 2.28 -10.68 -14.22
C GLY A 113 3.16 -11.24 -13.11
N PHE A 114 4.42 -10.80 -12.99
CA PHE A 114 5.24 -11.20 -11.84
C PHE A 114 4.72 -10.50 -10.56
N PRO A 115 4.65 -11.20 -9.42
CA PRO A 115 3.98 -10.71 -8.20
C PRO A 115 4.45 -9.32 -7.73
N ASP A 116 3.52 -8.56 -7.14
CA ASP A 116 3.71 -7.15 -6.74
C ASP A 116 4.59 -6.98 -5.51
N ILE A 117 4.64 -7.96 -4.62
CA ILE A 117 5.34 -7.89 -3.33
C ILE A 117 6.31 -9.06 -3.22
N SER A 118 7.53 -8.78 -2.77
CA SER A 118 8.57 -9.78 -2.52
C SER A 118 9.12 -9.64 -1.12
N LEU A 119 9.40 -10.77 -0.49
CA LEU A 119 10.11 -10.88 0.78
C LEU A 119 11.28 -11.82 0.60
N ASP A 120 12.50 -11.29 0.65
CA ASP A 120 13.73 -12.07 0.45
C ASP A 120 14.35 -12.48 1.79
N LEU A 121 13.54 -13.17 2.58
CA LEU A 121 13.91 -13.73 3.88
C LEU A 121 13.63 -15.24 3.84
N PRO A 122 14.65 -16.11 3.75
CA PRO A 122 14.45 -17.56 3.71
C PRO A 122 13.90 -18.09 5.04
N MET A 123 12.68 -18.62 5.02
CA MET A 123 12.00 -19.19 6.20
C MET A 123 11.28 -20.49 5.83
N ASN A 124 11.14 -21.38 6.80
CA ASN A 124 10.27 -22.57 6.70
C ASN A 124 10.51 -23.45 5.46
N GLY A 125 11.77 -23.56 5.02
CA GLY A 125 12.17 -24.36 3.87
C GLY A 125 11.97 -23.68 2.50
N TYR A 126 11.50 -22.42 2.47
CA TYR A 126 11.35 -21.63 1.26
C TYR A 126 12.50 -20.65 1.07
N HIS A 127 12.84 -20.36 -0.19
CA HIS A 127 13.89 -19.39 -0.54
C HIS A 127 13.50 -17.93 -0.30
N GLY A 128 12.20 -17.67 -0.15
CA GLY A 128 11.60 -16.37 0.05
C GLY A 128 10.11 -16.42 -0.31
N LEU A 129 9.43 -15.29 -0.15
CA LEU A 129 7.99 -15.17 -0.39
C LEU A 129 7.68 -14.21 -1.52
N ARG A 130 6.62 -14.50 -2.29
CA ARG A 130 6.08 -13.65 -3.35
C ARG A 130 4.57 -13.51 -3.17
N CYS A 131 4.06 -12.29 -3.20
CA CYS A 131 2.64 -12.01 -3.01
C CYS A 131 2.14 -11.14 -4.17
N GLU A 132 1.10 -11.63 -4.84
CA GLU A 132 0.27 -10.85 -5.76
C GLU A 132 -0.92 -10.31 -4.96
N LEU A 133 -0.99 -8.99 -4.78
CA LEU A 133 -2.03 -8.39 -3.96
C LEU A 133 -3.19 -7.95 -4.85
N LYS A 134 -4.41 -8.31 -4.47
CA LYS A 134 -5.65 -7.89 -5.11
C LYS A 134 -6.51 -7.08 -4.17
N ARG A 135 -7.43 -6.30 -4.74
CA ARG A 135 -8.52 -5.67 -4.00
C ARG A 135 -9.35 -6.70 -3.20
N PRO A 136 -9.85 -6.33 -2.01
CA PRO A 136 -10.54 -7.27 -1.10
C PRO A 136 -11.87 -7.80 -1.64
N ASP A 137 -12.57 -7.03 -2.49
CA ASP A 137 -13.90 -7.38 -3.01
C ASP A 137 -13.90 -8.50 -4.07
N ARG A 138 -12.71 -9.04 -4.41
CA ARG A 138 -12.49 -10.11 -5.40
C ARG A 138 -13.05 -9.81 -6.80
N ARG A 139 -13.38 -8.55 -7.12
CA ARG A 139 -13.88 -8.17 -8.45
C ARG A 139 -12.78 -8.16 -9.51
N ALA A 140 -11.53 -7.97 -9.09
CA ALA A 140 -10.38 -8.05 -9.98
C ALA A 140 -9.99 -9.51 -10.21
N VAL A 141 -10.06 -9.96 -11.46
CA VAL A 141 -9.64 -11.31 -11.86
C VAL A 141 -8.11 -11.39 -11.87
N VAL A 142 -7.57 -12.47 -11.32
CA VAL A 142 -6.15 -12.80 -11.42
C VAL A 142 -5.85 -13.25 -12.86
N SER A 143 -4.91 -12.61 -13.52
CA SER A 143 -4.57 -12.95 -14.90
C SER A 143 -3.86 -14.30 -15.02
N ASP A 144 -3.96 -14.95 -16.19
CA ASP A 144 -3.27 -16.22 -16.46
C ASP A 144 -1.76 -16.13 -16.25
N LYS A 145 -1.15 -14.96 -16.54
CA LYS A 145 0.28 -14.72 -16.32
C LYS A 145 0.63 -14.67 -14.84
N GLN A 146 -0.24 -14.09 -14.01
CA GLN A 146 -0.07 -14.08 -12.56
C GLN A 146 -0.18 -15.50 -12.00
N ASN A 147 -1.21 -16.25 -12.41
CA ASN A 147 -1.35 -17.67 -12.03
C ASN A 147 -0.13 -18.51 -12.46
N HIS A 148 0.39 -18.27 -13.66
CA HIS A 148 1.60 -18.93 -14.16
C HIS A 148 2.80 -18.67 -13.26
N TRP A 149 3.08 -17.41 -12.90
CA TRP A 149 4.20 -17.07 -12.02
C TRP A 149 4.05 -17.66 -10.63
N ILE A 150 2.86 -17.58 -10.02
CA ILE A 150 2.59 -18.20 -8.72
C ILE A 150 2.86 -19.70 -8.76
N SER A 151 2.37 -20.42 -9.78
CA SER A 151 2.64 -21.85 -9.94
C SER A 151 4.13 -22.15 -10.13
N LEU A 152 4.81 -21.38 -10.98
CA LEU A 152 6.23 -21.57 -11.28
C LEU A 152 7.11 -21.33 -10.06
N LEU A 153 6.86 -20.25 -9.30
CA LEU A 153 7.63 -19.89 -8.10
C LEU A 153 7.48 -20.95 -7.00
N ASN A 154 6.25 -21.44 -6.77
CA ASN A 154 6.02 -22.54 -5.83
C ASN A 154 6.76 -23.81 -6.24
N LYS A 155 6.77 -24.17 -7.53
CA LYS A 155 7.56 -25.30 -8.06
C LYS A 155 9.08 -25.11 -7.91
N LYS A 156 9.55 -23.88 -7.69
CA LYS A 156 10.96 -23.52 -7.55
C LYS A 156 11.36 -23.19 -6.11
N GLY A 157 10.56 -23.57 -5.12
CA GLY A 157 10.91 -23.44 -3.71
C GLY A 157 10.65 -22.07 -3.09
N TYR A 158 9.87 -21.20 -3.74
CA TYR A 158 9.38 -19.96 -3.13
C TYR A 158 7.97 -20.17 -2.56
N PHE A 159 7.62 -19.44 -1.50
CA PHE A 159 6.24 -19.38 -1.02
C PHE A 159 5.50 -18.29 -1.80
N ALA A 160 4.73 -18.67 -2.82
CA ALA A 160 4.04 -17.71 -3.68
C ALA A 160 2.52 -17.83 -3.57
N PHE A 161 1.83 -16.72 -3.31
CA PHE A 161 0.37 -16.70 -3.15
C PHE A 161 -0.28 -15.41 -3.70
N ILE A 162 -1.60 -15.47 -3.82
CA ILE A 162 -2.45 -14.32 -4.13
C ILE A 162 -3.17 -13.94 -2.84
N ALA A 163 -3.15 -12.65 -2.48
CA ALA A 163 -3.86 -12.11 -1.34
C ALA A 163 -4.99 -11.18 -1.78
N TYR A 164 -6.11 -11.20 -1.07
CA TYR A 164 -7.22 -10.26 -1.29
C TYR A 164 -7.35 -9.30 -0.12
N GLY A 165 -6.86 -8.08 -0.30
CA GLY A 165 -6.79 -7.06 0.76
C GLY A 165 -5.59 -7.24 1.68
N TYR A 166 -5.40 -6.27 2.57
CA TYR A 166 -4.23 -6.22 3.46
C TYR A 166 -4.32 -7.31 4.53
N GLU A 167 -5.53 -7.65 5.01
CA GLU A 167 -5.72 -8.63 6.08
C GLU A 167 -5.19 -10.00 5.66
N ASP A 168 -5.60 -10.46 4.48
CA ASP A 168 -5.14 -11.72 3.88
C ASP A 168 -3.62 -11.69 3.65
N GLY A 169 -3.10 -10.59 3.08
CA GLY A 169 -1.67 -10.42 2.83
C GLY A 169 -0.82 -10.44 4.11
N ILE A 170 -1.24 -9.70 5.14
CA ILE A 170 -0.57 -9.67 6.44
C ILE A 170 -0.61 -11.05 7.08
N ASN A 171 -1.78 -11.69 7.12
CA ASN A 171 -1.93 -13.01 7.76
C ASN A 171 -1.03 -14.07 7.10
N GLN A 172 -0.91 -14.06 5.77
CA GLN A 172 -0.06 -14.99 5.04
C GLN A 172 1.44 -14.72 5.27
N ILE A 173 1.86 -13.45 5.28
CA ILE A 173 3.25 -13.09 5.58
C ILE A 173 3.59 -13.43 7.03
N LYS A 174 2.68 -13.18 7.98
CA LYS A 174 2.85 -13.57 9.38
C LYS A 174 2.97 -15.09 9.52
N ALA A 175 2.09 -15.85 8.87
CA ALA A 175 2.17 -17.32 8.88
C ALA A 175 3.51 -17.81 8.30
N TYR A 176 3.98 -17.20 7.20
CA TYR A 176 5.28 -17.49 6.60
C TYR A 176 6.45 -17.23 7.55
N CYS A 177 6.40 -16.13 8.31
CA CYS A 177 7.42 -15.74 9.29
C CYS A 177 7.22 -16.37 10.68
N SER A 178 6.14 -17.15 10.89
CA SER A 178 5.76 -17.74 12.17
C SER A 178 5.49 -16.70 13.29
N LEU A 179 4.77 -15.63 12.94
CA LEU A 179 4.37 -14.49 13.78
C LEU A 179 2.89 -14.47 14.19
#